data_AF-A0A0C9SBW5-F1
#
_entry.id   AF-A0A0C9SBW5-F1
#
_cell.length_a   1.000
_cell.length_b   1.000
_cell.length_c   1.000
_cell.angle_alpha   90.00
_cell.angle_beta   90.00
_cell.angle_gamma   90.00
#
_symmetry.space_group_name_H-M   'P 1'
#
loop_
_entity.id
_entity.type
_entity.pdbx_description
1 polymer ?
#
loop_
_entity_poly.entity_id
_entity_poly.type
_entity_poly.pdbx_seq_one_letter_code
_entity_poly.pdbx_strand_id
1 'polypeptide(L)'
;LEPYKEIVHAAVNRVVGSSKVLLEANEKLCRYKECNSANLMADSFLDYYTDRNSPVKDAWSIVNAAIINGGIARDSIRQKPNVTLGDLLGAMPYDSDLAIMNISGYHLQQMFE
;
A
#
# COMPACT_ATOMS: atom_id res chain seq x y z
N LEU A 1 4.06 1.76 31.40
CA LEU A 1 3.77 1.49 29.97
C LEU A 1 2.47 0.72 29.76
N GLU A 2 1.96 -0.01 30.76
CA GLU A 2 0.72 -0.80 30.66
C GLU A 2 -0.49 -0.11 30.02
N PRO A 3 -0.87 1.14 30.37
CA PRO A 3 -2.02 1.80 29.73
C PRO A 3 -1.83 2.03 28.23
N TYR A 4 -0.61 2.26 27.75
CA TYR A 4 -0.32 2.40 26.32
C TYR A 4 -0.35 1.05 25.60
N LYS A 5 0.05 -0.02 26.28
CA LYS A 5 0.04 -1.38 25.74
C LYS A 5 -1.37 -1.84 25.43
N GLU A 6 -2.34 -1.55 26.29
CA GLU A 6 -3.75 -1.85 26.05
C GLU A 6 -4.30 -1.12 24.83
N ILE A 7 -3.98 0.17 24.67
CA ILE A 7 -4.40 0.97 23.51
C ILE A 7 -3.81 0.39 22.22
N VAL A 8 -2.51 0.09 22.21
CA VAL A 8 -1.84 -0.50 21.04
C VAL A 8 -2.42 -1.89 20.73
N HIS A 9 -2.63 -2.73 21.74
CA HIS A 9 -3.24 -4.06 21.57
C HIS A 9 -4.65 -3.98 20.97
N ALA A 10 -5.47 -3.03 21.44
CA ALA A 10 -6.80 -2.82 20.88
C ALA A 10 -6.73 -2.36 19.41
N ALA A 11 -5.81 -1.46 19.09
CA ALA A 11 -5.62 -0.97 17.72
C ALA A 11 -5.17 -2.09 16.77
N VAL A 12 -4.13 -2.86 17.10
CA VAL A 12 -3.59 -3.89 16.20
C VAL A 12 -4.55 -5.07 16.00
N ASN A 13 -5.40 -5.38 16.97
CA ASN A 13 -6.40 -6.45 16.87
C ASN A 13 -7.68 -6.05 16.14
N ARG A 14 -7.84 -4.76 15.80
CA ARG A 14 -9.01 -4.30 15.03
C ARG A 14 -9.03 -4.96 13.66
N VAL A 15 -10.13 -5.65 13.33
CA VAL A 15 -10.37 -6.21 12.00
C VAL A 15 -10.65 -5.08 11.01
N VAL A 16 -9.95 -5.11 9.88
CA VAL A 16 -10.04 -4.11 8.79
C VAL A 16 -10.62 -4.70 7.51
N GLY A 17 -10.64 -6.02 7.37
CA GLY A 17 -11.22 -6.68 6.21
C GLY A 17 -10.94 -8.17 6.17
N SER A 18 -10.98 -8.72 4.96
CA SER A 18 -10.77 -10.14 4.68
C SER A 18 -9.98 -10.33 3.39
N SER A 19 -9.18 -11.39 3.29
CA SER A 19 -8.58 -11.81 2.03
C SER A 19 -8.95 -13.26 1.70
N LYS A 20 -9.27 -13.51 0.43
CA LYS A 20 -9.52 -14.85 -0.13
C LYS A 20 -8.29 -15.48 -0.78
N VAL A 21 -7.16 -14.77 -0.76
CA VAL A 21 -5.88 -15.24 -1.32
C VAL A 21 -4.74 -14.93 -0.35
N LEU A 22 -3.61 -15.60 -0.52
CA LEU A 22 -2.36 -15.17 0.08
C LEU A 22 -1.92 -13.86 -0.59
N LEU A 23 -1.69 -12.81 0.19
CA LEU A 23 -1.00 -11.61 -0.27
C LEU A 23 0.49 -11.84 -0.05
N GLU A 24 1.22 -12.13 -1.13
CA GLU A 24 2.60 -12.58 -1.11
C GLU A 24 3.59 -11.41 -1.14
N ALA A 25 4.48 -11.34 -0.16
CA ALA A 25 5.62 -10.42 -0.14
C ALA A 25 6.89 -11.01 0.53
N ASN A 26 6.82 -12.26 0.99
CA ASN A 26 7.94 -12.93 1.64
C ASN A 26 9.13 -13.14 0.71
N GLU A 27 10.29 -13.40 1.34
CA GLU A 27 11.55 -13.66 0.63
C GLU A 27 12.00 -12.53 -0.30
N LYS A 28 11.50 -11.30 -0.06
CA LYS A 28 11.76 -10.12 -0.89
C LYS A 28 11.26 -10.27 -2.33
N LEU A 29 10.25 -11.10 -2.55
CA LEU A 29 9.70 -11.45 -3.85
C LEU A 29 9.30 -10.23 -4.69
N CYS A 30 8.70 -9.22 -4.06
CA CYS A 30 8.31 -7.96 -4.69
C CYS A 30 9.48 -7.10 -5.22
N ARG A 31 10.75 -7.48 -4.96
CA ARG A 31 11.93 -6.72 -5.41
C ARG A 31 12.48 -7.18 -6.75
N TYR A 32 12.11 -8.37 -7.20
CA TYR A 32 12.65 -8.96 -8.43
C TYR A 32 11.56 -9.53 -9.35
N LYS A 33 10.30 -9.53 -8.91
CA LYS A 33 9.13 -9.77 -9.77
C LYS A 33 7.90 -9.07 -9.20
N GLU A 34 6.86 -9.01 -10.01
CA GLU A 34 5.54 -8.56 -9.58
C GLU A 34 5.02 -9.42 -8.42
N CYS A 35 4.33 -8.79 -7.47
CA CYS A 35 3.71 -9.45 -6.33
C CYS A 35 2.35 -8.81 -6.02
N ASN A 36 1.36 -9.64 -5.66
CA ASN A 36 -0.01 -9.16 -5.46
C ASN A 36 -0.17 -8.27 -4.21
N SER A 37 0.68 -8.41 -3.18
CA SER A 37 0.70 -7.47 -2.05
C SER A 37 1.02 -6.05 -2.49
N ALA A 38 2.06 -5.88 -3.31
CA ALA A 38 2.45 -4.58 -3.83
C ALA A 38 1.37 -4.02 -4.77
N ASN A 39 0.76 -4.86 -5.61
CA ASN A 39 -0.36 -4.43 -6.46
C ASN A 39 -1.50 -3.87 -5.61
N LEU A 40 -1.93 -4.59 -4.56
CA LEU A 40 -2.96 -4.11 -3.65
C LEU A 40 -2.60 -2.79 -2.97
N MET A 41 -1.34 -2.62 -2.55
CA MET A 41 -0.86 -1.37 -1.96
C MET A 41 -0.91 -0.21 -2.96
N ALA A 42 -0.41 -0.41 -4.19
CA ALA A 42 -0.42 0.60 -5.24
C ALA A 42 -1.86 0.98 -5.64
N ASP A 43 -2.75 0.00 -5.79
CA ASP A 43 -4.17 0.20 -6.08
C ASP A 43 -4.83 1.02 -4.97
N SER A 44 -4.56 0.70 -3.71
CA SER A 44 -5.11 1.44 -2.56
C SER A 44 -4.64 2.90 -2.53
N PHE A 45 -3.38 3.16 -2.89
CA PHE A 45 -2.84 4.52 -2.96
C PHE A 45 -3.41 5.32 -4.13
N LEU A 46 -3.61 4.65 -5.28
CA LEU A 46 -4.25 5.26 -6.44
C LEU A 46 -5.70 5.63 -6.10
N ASP A 47 -6.48 4.68 -5.58
CA ASP A 47 -7.89 4.84 -5.20
C ASP A 47 -8.09 6.03 -4.25
N TYR A 48 -7.26 6.13 -3.21
CA TYR A 48 -7.31 7.23 -2.24
C TYR A 48 -7.17 8.63 -2.85
N TYR A 49 -6.45 8.76 -3.97
CA TYR A 49 -6.27 10.03 -4.65
C TYR A 49 -7.21 10.23 -5.84
N THR A 50 -7.65 9.17 -6.50
CA THR A 50 -8.62 9.25 -7.61
C THR A 50 -10.00 9.69 -7.15
N ASP A 51 -10.37 9.41 -5.91
CA ASP A 51 -11.63 9.84 -5.29
C ASP A 51 -11.70 11.36 -5.01
N ARG A 52 -10.64 12.12 -5.30
CA ARG A 52 -10.59 13.57 -5.06
C ARG A 52 -11.06 14.36 -6.28
N ASN A 53 -11.71 15.49 -6.01
CA ASN A 53 -12.14 16.42 -7.06
C ASN A 53 -10.94 16.95 -7.85
N SER A 54 -10.97 16.77 -9.17
CA SER A 54 -9.94 17.29 -10.06
C SER A 54 -10.13 18.79 -10.32
N PRO A 55 -9.07 19.62 -10.20
CA PRO A 55 -9.12 21.02 -10.60
C PRO A 55 -9.02 21.18 -12.12
N VAL A 56 -8.66 20.11 -12.85
CA VAL A 56 -8.54 20.11 -14.31
C VAL A 56 -9.89 19.73 -14.91
N LYS A 57 -10.44 20.63 -15.71
CA LYS A 57 -11.70 20.40 -16.41
C LYS A 57 -11.60 19.15 -17.29
N ASP A 58 -12.62 18.29 -17.22
CA ASP A 58 -12.74 17.03 -17.98
C ASP A 58 -11.70 15.95 -17.64
N ALA A 59 -10.83 16.16 -16.64
CA ALA A 59 -9.96 15.12 -16.12
C ALA A 59 -10.73 14.16 -15.21
N TRP A 60 -10.48 12.86 -15.36
CA TRP A 60 -11.13 11.82 -14.55
C TRP A 60 -10.60 11.76 -13.11
N SER A 61 -9.37 12.23 -12.86
CA SER A 61 -8.68 12.21 -11.56
C SER A 61 -7.58 13.29 -11.51
N ILE A 62 -7.05 13.56 -10.30
CA ILE A 62 -5.84 14.38 -10.08
C ILE A 62 -4.52 13.61 -10.28
N VAL A 63 -4.58 12.29 -10.35
CA VAL A 63 -3.43 11.38 -10.53
C VAL A 63 -3.75 10.33 -11.58
N ASN A 64 -2.73 9.86 -12.30
CA ASN A 64 -2.89 8.90 -13.39
C ASN A 64 -2.32 7.51 -13.07
N ALA A 65 -1.42 7.42 -12.08
CA ALA A 65 -0.75 6.19 -11.69
C ALA A 65 -0.23 6.31 -10.25
N ALA A 66 -0.03 5.16 -9.60
CA ALA A 66 0.70 5.03 -8.36
C ALA A 66 1.96 4.18 -8.60
N ILE A 67 3.06 4.56 -7.97
CA ILE A 67 4.34 3.87 -8.10
C ILE A 67 4.87 3.64 -6.69
N ILE A 68 5.25 2.40 -6.40
CA ILE A 68 5.84 2.00 -5.13
C ILE A 68 7.10 1.19 -5.39
N ASN A 69 8.10 1.33 -4.52
CA ASN A 69 9.30 0.51 -4.60
C ASN A 69 9.05 -0.86 -3.95
N GLY A 70 9.61 -1.94 -4.50
CA GLY A 70 9.44 -3.29 -3.95
C GLY A 70 9.97 -3.49 -2.52
N GLY A 71 10.69 -2.51 -1.95
CA GLY A 71 11.16 -2.53 -0.56
C GLY A 71 10.07 -2.20 0.48
N ILE A 72 8.94 -1.63 0.05
CA ILE A 72 7.83 -1.21 0.91
C ILE A 72 7.11 -2.41 1.56
N ALA A 73 6.98 -3.52 0.81
CA ALA A 73 6.34 -4.75 1.27
C ALA A 73 7.35 -5.62 2.03
N ARG A 74 6.99 -6.00 3.26
CA ARG A 74 7.91 -6.62 4.23
C ARG A 74 7.55 -8.04 4.65
N ASP A 75 6.27 -8.38 4.66
CA ASP A 75 5.76 -9.71 5.02
C ASP A 75 4.46 -10.01 4.26
N SER A 76 4.15 -11.29 4.12
CA SER A 76 2.93 -11.77 3.49
C SER A 76 1.74 -11.75 4.46
N ILE A 77 0.56 -11.40 3.96
CA ILE A 77 -0.70 -11.55 4.72
C ILE A 77 -1.37 -12.85 4.30
N ARG A 78 -1.52 -13.78 5.26
CA ARG A 78 -2.21 -15.05 5.04
C ARG A 78 -3.67 -14.83 4.66
N GLN A 79 -4.20 -15.71 3.83
CA GLN A 79 -5.63 -15.78 3.54
C GLN A 79 -6.41 -16.03 4.83
N LYS A 80 -7.29 -15.10 5.21
CA LYS A 80 -8.17 -15.23 6.37
C LYS A 80 -9.35 -14.25 6.30
N PRO A 81 -10.50 -14.58 6.94
CA PRO A 81 -11.66 -13.70 6.99
C PRO A 81 -11.44 -12.45 7.86
N ASN A 82 -10.52 -12.52 8.83
CA ASN A 82 -10.25 -11.44 9.77
C ASN A 82 -8.82 -10.95 9.58
N VAL A 83 -8.60 -10.12 8.57
CA VAL A 83 -7.36 -9.34 8.43
C VAL A 83 -7.43 -8.17 9.40
N THR A 84 -6.41 -8.01 10.23
CA THR A 84 -6.32 -7.01 11.28
C THR A 84 -5.41 -5.85 10.86
N LEU A 85 -5.51 -4.72 11.56
CA LEU A 85 -4.57 -3.62 11.39
C LEU A 85 -3.12 -4.06 11.66
N GLY A 86 -2.90 -4.94 12.63
CA GLY A 86 -1.59 -5.52 12.91
C GLY A 86 -1.01 -6.30 11.74
N ASP A 87 -1.84 -7.01 10.96
CA ASP A 87 -1.40 -7.70 9.75
C ASP A 87 -0.93 -6.70 8.67
N LEU A 88 -1.67 -5.60 8.48
CA LEU A 88 -1.28 -4.54 7.54
C LEU A 88 0.02 -3.86 7.97
N LEU A 89 0.15 -3.53 9.25
CA LEU A 89 1.36 -2.93 9.82
C LEU A 89 2.57 -3.88 9.75
N GLY A 90 2.35 -5.19 9.85
CA GLY A 90 3.40 -6.19 9.62
C GLY A 90 3.86 -6.24 8.16
N ALA A 91 2.90 -6.17 7.23
CA ALA A 91 3.16 -6.22 5.80
C ALA A 91 3.80 -4.92 5.27
N MET A 92 3.44 -3.76 5.82
CA MET A 92 3.97 -2.44 5.48
C MET A 92 4.21 -1.63 6.77
N PRO A 93 5.36 -1.80 7.44
CA PRO A 93 5.63 -1.22 8.75
C PRO A 93 6.13 0.23 8.71
N TYR A 94 6.24 0.82 7.52
CA TYR A 94 6.76 2.16 7.36
C TYR A 94 5.62 3.16 7.40
N ASP A 95 5.76 4.17 8.27
CA ASP A 95 4.90 5.36 8.28
C ASP A 95 5.39 6.32 7.19
N SER A 96 5.26 5.89 5.94
CA SER A 96 5.69 6.65 4.76
C SER A 96 4.59 7.56 4.27
N ASP A 97 4.96 8.81 3.96
CA ASP A 97 4.05 9.76 3.34
C ASP A 97 3.81 9.41 1.86
N LEU A 98 2.54 9.52 1.43
CA LEU A 98 2.18 9.42 0.02
C LEU A 98 2.26 10.80 -0.64
N ALA A 99 3.18 10.97 -1.58
CA ALA A 99 3.37 12.22 -2.31
C ALA A 99 2.80 12.16 -3.73
N ILE A 100 2.18 13.26 -4.17
CA ILE A 100 1.82 13.50 -5.57
C ILE A 100 2.96 14.27 -6.22
N MET A 101 3.40 13.85 -7.41
CA MET A 101 4.39 14.59 -8.18
C MET A 101 4.08 14.57 -9.67
N ASN A 102 4.48 15.64 -10.36
CA ASN A 102 4.46 15.71 -11.82
C ASN A 102 5.81 15.21 -12.35
N ILE A 103 5.77 14.22 -13.24
CA ILE A 103 6.95 13.63 -13.87
C ILE A 103 6.76 13.62 -15.39
N SER A 104 7.83 13.92 -16.14
CA SER A 104 7.80 13.76 -17.60
C SER A 104 7.97 12.29 -17.98
N GLY A 105 7.45 11.90 -19.15
CA GLY A 105 7.63 10.52 -19.65
C GLY A 105 9.09 10.09 -19.74
N TYR A 106 10.01 11.02 -20.06
CA TYR A 106 11.46 10.77 -20.05
C TYR A 106 11.96 10.36 -18.66
N HIS A 107 11.67 11.14 -17.62
CA HIS A 107 12.10 10.79 -16.26
C HIS A 107 11.40 9.54 -15.73
N LEU A 108 10.14 9.32 -16.10
CA LEU A 108 9.43 8.10 -15.75
C LEU A 108 10.13 6.88 -16.34
N GLN A 109 10.53 6.93 -17.61
CA GLN A 109 11.29 5.85 -18.22
C GLN A 109 12.64 5.64 -17.53
N GLN A 110 13.39 6.73 -17.27
CA GLN A 110 14.68 6.64 -16.58
C GLN A 110 14.59 6.08 -15.16
N MET A 111 13.45 6.22 -14.48
CA MET A 111 13.23 5.65 -13.15
C MET A 111 13.10 4.11 -13.19
N PHE A 112 12.69 3.54 -14.32
CA PHE A 112 12.53 2.09 -14.50
C PHE A 112 13.76 1.38 -15.09
N GLU A 113 14.78 2.13 -15.53
CA GLU A 113 16.08 1.61 -16.03
C GLU A 113 17.14 1.58 -14.92
#